data_AF-A0A962MQM7-F1
#
_entry.id   AF-A0A962MQM7-F1
#
_cell.length_a   1.000
_cell.length_b   1.000
_cell.length_c   1.000
_cell.angle_alpha   90.00
_cell.angle_beta   90.00
_cell.angle_gamma   90.00
#
_symmetry.space_group_name_H-M   'P 1'
#
loop_
_entity.id
_entity.type
_entity.pdbx_description
1 polymer ?
#
loop_
_entity_poly.entity_id
_entity_poly.type
_entity_poly.pdbx_seq_one_letter_code
_entity_poly.pdbx_strand_id
1 'polypeptide(L)'
;MGETVYSHDGEEYGDYDTALFRAIDGPDEVKVGDTVTLFEGEAVTAMHQMFVNVDRLIEEIQERAMDDYDDYADRYLTDIEDASELETLIVDWLNKNAAAPTFYTVQNVREIQVVVQKMGDTQ
;
A
#
# COMPACT_ATOMS: atom_id res chain seq x y z
N MET A 1 4.38 2.24 13.40
CA MET A 1 5.71 2.00 12.82
C MET A 1 5.50 0.94 11.76
N GLY A 2 5.73 1.25 10.49
CA GLY A 2 5.59 0.28 9.40
C GLY A 2 6.61 -0.85 9.53
N GLU A 3 6.34 -1.98 8.90
CA GLU A 3 7.29 -3.08 8.81
C GLU A 3 8.42 -2.69 7.85
N THR A 4 9.67 -2.95 8.22
CA THR A 4 10.80 -2.71 7.32
C THR A 4 10.84 -3.81 6.26
N VAL A 5 10.88 -3.41 4.99
CA VAL A 5 10.92 -4.32 3.83
C VAL A 5 12.10 -4.00 2.93
N TYR A 6 12.56 -5.01 2.20
CA TYR A 6 13.78 -4.97 1.41
C TYR A 6 13.53 -5.39 -0.04
N SER A 7 14.30 -4.82 -0.95
CA SER A 7 14.26 -5.14 -2.38
C SER A 7 15.69 -5.16 -2.95
N HIS A 8 15.94 -5.98 -3.97
CA HIS A 8 17.21 -5.99 -4.70
C HIS A 8 17.21 -5.06 -5.92
N ASP A 9 16.04 -4.71 -6.44
CA ASP A 9 15.86 -3.91 -7.67
C ASP A 9 15.08 -2.61 -7.45
N GLY A 10 14.47 -2.46 -6.28
CA GLY A 10 13.62 -1.30 -5.95
C GLY A 10 12.19 -1.43 -6.45
N GLU A 11 11.79 -2.60 -6.97
CA GLU A 11 10.45 -2.86 -7.50
C GLU A 11 9.65 -3.81 -6.59
N GLU A 12 10.19 -5.01 -6.31
CA GLU A 12 9.54 -6.01 -5.46
C GLU A 12 10.14 -5.99 -4.06
N TYR A 13 9.30 -5.71 -3.06
CA TYR A 13 9.71 -5.64 -1.65
C TYR A 13 9.22 -6.87 -0.88
N GLY A 14 10.06 -7.33 0.03
CA GLY A 14 9.77 -8.48 0.90
C GLY A 14 10.69 -8.49 2.12
N ASP A 15 10.96 -9.69 2.63
CA ASP A 15 11.91 -9.86 3.72
C ASP A 15 13.36 -9.68 3.26
N TYR A 16 14.24 -9.41 4.22
CA TYR A 16 15.65 -9.16 4.00
C TYR A 16 16.35 -10.35 3.32
N ASP A 17 16.07 -11.58 3.75
CA ASP A 17 16.78 -12.76 3.28
C ASP A 17 16.44 -13.05 1.81
N THR A 18 15.18 -12.90 1.43
CA THR A 18 14.74 -13.02 0.03
C THR A 18 15.39 -11.95 -0.84
N ALA A 19 15.40 -10.69 -0.41
CA ALA A 19 16.04 -9.60 -1.15
C ALA A 19 17.55 -9.83 -1.31
N LEU A 20 18.24 -10.21 -0.23
CA LEU A 20 19.66 -10.51 -0.24
C LEU A 20 19.98 -11.71 -1.12
N PHE A 21 19.19 -12.79 -1.05
CA PHE A 21 19.37 -13.98 -1.88
C PHE A 21 19.29 -13.62 -3.36
N ARG A 22 18.27 -12.84 -3.78
CA ARG A 22 18.12 -12.40 -5.17
C ARG A 22 19.25 -11.47 -5.63
N ALA A 23 19.77 -10.63 -4.73
CA ALA A 23 20.91 -9.76 -5.05
C ALA A 23 22.22 -10.55 -5.26
N ILE A 24 22.38 -11.68 -4.56
CA ILE A 24 23.58 -12.53 -4.65
C ILE A 24 23.48 -13.56 -5.78
N ASP A 25 22.30 -14.14 -6.02
CA ASP A 25 22.02 -15.15 -7.07
C ASP A 25 21.78 -14.54 -8.46
N GLY A 26 22.20 -13.28 -8.63
CA GLY A 26 22.11 -12.56 -9.90
C GLY A 26 23.04 -13.13 -10.98
N PRO A 27 23.00 -12.57 -12.20
CA PRO A 27 23.85 -13.00 -13.30
C PRO A 27 25.36 -12.76 -13.06
N ASP A 28 25.69 -11.84 -12.14
CA ASP A 28 27.06 -11.54 -11.76
C ASP A 28 27.52 -12.44 -10.60
N GLU A 29 28.73 -13.00 -10.71
CA GLU A 29 29.31 -13.84 -9.66
C GLU A 29 29.67 -12.99 -8.43
N VAL A 30 28.79 -12.97 -7.42
CA VAL A 30 29.03 -12.30 -6.14
C VAL A 30 29.80 -13.21 -5.18
N LYS A 31 30.90 -12.71 -4.61
CA LYS A 31 31.79 -13.46 -3.71
C LYS A 31 31.65 -12.98 -2.27
N VAL A 32 32.05 -13.84 -1.34
CA VAL A 32 32.20 -13.44 0.07
C VAL A 32 33.19 -12.29 0.16
N GLY A 33 32.77 -11.21 0.82
CA GLY A 33 33.50 -9.95 0.93
C GLY A 33 33.05 -8.88 -0.05
N ASP A 34 32.28 -9.23 -1.08
CA ASP A 34 31.71 -8.25 -2.01
C ASP A 34 30.58 -7.47 -1.34
N THR A 35 30.31 -6.28 -1.87
CA THR A 35 29.22 -5.42 -1.40
C THR A 35 28.11 -5.44 -2.43
N VAL A 36 26.88 -5.68 -1.99
CA VAL A 36 25.67 -5.59 -2.80
C VAL A 36 24.80 -4.43 -2.31
N THR A 37 24.12 -3.78 -3.24
CA THR A 37 23.12 -2.75 -2.93
C THR A 37 21.77 -3.41 -2.70
N LEU A 38 21.10 -3.08 -1.60
CA LEU A 38 19.69 -3.36 -1.40
C LEU A 38 18.93 -2.04 -1.21
N PHE A 39 17.63 -2.06 -1.45
CA PHE A 39 16.71 -0.98 -1.13
C PHE A 39 15.94 -1.35 0.14
N GLU A 40 16.07 -0.54 1.17
CA GLU A 40 15.31 -0.64 2.42
C GLU A 40 14.18 0.39 2.41
N GLY A 41 12.97 -0.01 2.79
CA GLY A 41 11.84 0.90 2.92
C GLY A 41 10.88 0.50 4.03
N GLU A 42 9.86 1.32 4.24
CA GLU A 42 8.81 1.10 5.22
C GLU A 42 7.51 0.68 4.52
N ALA A 43 7.01 -0.52 4.83
CA ALA A 43 5.71 -0.97 4.39
C ALA A 43 4.61 -0.22 5.15
N VAL A 44 3.79 0.50 4.38
CA VAL A 44 2.59 1.19 4.85
C VAL A 44 1.39 0.39 4.37
N THR A 45 0.86 -0.44 5.27
CA THR A 45 -0.33 -1.26 5.01
C THR A 45 -1.53 -0.37 4.70
N ALA A 46 -2.27 -0.75 3.67
CA ALA A 46 -3.46 -0.01 3.29
C ALA A 46 -4.59 -0.22 4.31
N MET A 47 -5.41 0.81 4.52
CA MET A 47 -6.61 0.75 5.37
C MET A 47 -7.84 1.01 4.50
N HIS A 48 -9.00 0.45 4.88
CA HIS A 48 -10.25 0.68 4.14
C HIS A 48 -10.55 2.18 3.96
N GLN A 49 -10.30 2.99 5.00
CA GLN A 49 -10.48 4.43 4.96
C GLN A 49 -9.72 5.12 3.81
N MET A 50 -8.57 4.59 3.40
CA MET A 50 -7.79 5.17 2.30
C MET A 50 -8.52 5.11 0.94
N PHE A 51 -9.57 4.30 0.84
CA PHE A 51 -10.33 4.07 -0.40
C PHE A 51 -11.80 4.49 -0.30
N VAL A 52 -12.25 5.01 0.85
CA VAL A 52 -13.61 5.53 1.00
C VAL A 52 -13.59 7.01 0.63
N ASN A 53 -14.47 7.38 -0.30
CA ASN A 53 -14.69 8.77 -0.69
C ASN A 53 -16.21 8.99 -0.81
N VAL A 54 -16.79 9.64 0.20
CA VAL A 54 -18.24 9.82 0.29
C VAL A 54 -18.74 10.91 -0.64
N ASP A 55 -17.98 11.96 -0.88
CA ASP A 55 -18.35 13.02 -1.82
C ASP A 55 -18.55 12.43 -3.22
N ARG A 56 -17.63 11.56 -3.65
CA ARG A 56 -17.75 10.82 -4.91
C ARG A 56 -18.95 9.88 -4.93
N LEU A 57 -19.23 9.19 -3.82
CA LEU A 57 -20.41 8.34 -3.71
C LEU A 57 -21.70 9.16 -3.88
N ILE A 58 -21.77 10.33 -3.26
CA ILE A 58 -22.92 11.24 -3.37
C ILE A 58 -23.06 11.74 -4.81
N GLU A 59 -21.95 12.16 -5.44
CA GLU A 59 -21.92 12.58 -6.84
C GLU A 59 -22.45 11.45 -7.76
N GLU A 60 -21.97 10.22 -7.60
CA GLU A 60 -22.43 9.07 -8.39
C GLU A 60 -23.93 8.77 -8.18
N ILE A 61 -24.47 9.04 -6.99
CA ILE A 61 -25.91 8.92 -6.70
C ILE A 61 -26.70 10.03 -7.39
N GLN A 62 -26.19 11.27 -7.37
CA GLN A 62 -26.79 12.41 -8.04
C GLN A 62 -26.80 12.25 -9.56
N GLU A 63 -25.69 11.81 -10.15
CA GLU A 63 -25.58 11.53 -11.59
C GLU A 63 -26.60 10.49 -12.04
N ARG A 64 -26.76 9.38 -11.29
CA ARG A 64 -27.78 8.37 -11.61
C ARG A 64 -29.20 8.93 -11.52
N ALA A 65 -29.47 9.80 -10.56
CA ALA A 65 -30.77 10.44 -10.45
C ALA A 65 -31.02 11.38 -11.64
N MET A 66 -30.00 12.11 -12.09
CA MET A 66 -30.06 12.92 -13.32
C MET A 66 -30.27 12.08 -14.56
N ASP A 67 -29.65 10.90 -14.68
CA ASP A 67 -29.88 10.00 -15.82
C ASP A 67 -31.33 9.49 -15.90
N ASP A 68 -31.94 9.17 -14.76
CA ASP A 68 -33.30 8.59 -14.70
C ASP A 68 -34.42 9.64 -14.70
N TYR A 69 -34.16 10.81 -14.11
CA TYR A 69 -35.17 11.83 -13.85
C TYR A 69 -34.84 13.20 -14.43
N ASP A 70 -33.72 13.34 -15.14
CA ASP A 70 -33.29 14.57 -15.82
C ASP A 70 -33.35 15.79 -14.86
N ASP A 71 -33.73 16.96 -15.36
CA ASP A 71 -33.93 18.20 -14.59
C ASP A 71 -34.76 18.07 -13.28
N TYR A 72 -35.59 17.03 -13.11
CA TYR A 72 -36.31 16.83 -11.85
C TYR A 72 -35.37 16.45 -10.68
N ALA A 73 -34.16 15.97 -10.97
CA ALA A 73 -33.15 15.59 -9.99
C ALA A 73 -32.08 16.66 -9.74
N ASP A 74 -32.13 17.82 -10.40
CA ASP A 74 -31.10 18.88 -10.37
C ASP A 74 -30.65 19.31 -8.94
N ARG A 75 -31.54 19.20 -7.95
CA ARG A 75 -31.25 19.56 -6.55
C ARG A 75 -31.13 18.39 -5.59
N TYR A 76 -31.20 17.17 -6.09
CA TYR A 76 -31.15 15.98 -5.26
C TYR A 76 -29.84 15.92 -4.46
N LEU A 77 -29.91 15.76 -3.14
CA LEU A 77 -28.77 15.69 -2.21
C LEU A 77 -27.85 16.93 -2.18
N THR A 78 -28.24 18.05 -2.83
CA THR A 78 -27.44 19.30 -2.83
C THR A 78 -27.43 20.01 -1.47
N ASP A 79 -28.27 19.57 -0.54
CA ASP A 79 -28.41 20.07 0.83
C ASP A 79 -27.50 19.37 1.85
N ILE A 80 -26.68 18.39 1.43
CA ILE A 80 -25.67 17.76 2.28
C ILE A 80 -24.45 18.70 2.39
N GLU A 81 -24.25 19.27 3.59
CA GLU A 81 -23.10 20.15 3.86
C GLU A 81 -21.90 19.39 4.45
N ASP A 82 -22.16 18.30 5.18
CA ASP A 82 -21.13 17.49 5.84
C ASP A 82 -21.53 16.01 5.77
N ALA A 83 -20.69 15.20 5.12
CA ALA A 83 -20.90 13.78 4.93
C ALA A 83 -19.93 12.91 5.77
N SER A 84 -19.22 13.51 6.73
CA SER A 84 -18.23 12.83 7.57
C SER A 84 -18.81 11.70 8.43
N GLU A 85 -20.07 11.84 8.90
CA GLU A 85 -20.77 10.77 9.61
C GLU A 85 -20.98 9.54 8.72
N LEU A 86 -21.35 9.76 7.45
CA LEU A 86 -21.52 8.69 6.46
C LEU A 86 -20.18 8.02 6.13
N GLU A 87 -19.11 8.79 6.01
CA GLU A 87 -17.77 8.25 5.79
C GLU A 87 -17.35 7.34 6.94
N THR A 88 -17.52 7.81 8.18
CA THR A 88 -17.25 7.05 9.39
C THR A 88 -18.06 5.76 9.40
N LEU A 89 -19.36 5.84 9.09
CA LEU A 89 -20.25 4.68 9.05
C LEU A 89 -19.79 3.62 8.04
N ILE A 90 -19.40 4.03 6.84
CA ILE A 90 -18.92 3.12 5.79
C ILE A 90 -17.60 2.47 6.22
N VAL A 91 -16.65 3.24 6.72
CA VAL A 91 -15.35 2.75 7.21
C VAL A 91 -15.54 1.75 8.35
N ASP A 92 -16.35 2.08 9.34
CA ASP A 92 -16.64 1.20 10.48
C ASP A 92 -17.31 -0.10 10.04
N TRP A 93 -18.26 0.00 9.10
CA TRP A 93 -18.89 -1.18 8.54
C TRP A 93 -17.88 -2.07 7.81
N LEU A 94 -16.99 -1.51 7.00
CA LEU A 94 -15.95 -2.27 6.30
C LEU A 94 -14.99 -2.93 7.28
N ASN A 95 -14.48 -2.18 8.28
CA ASN A 95 -13.60 -2.70 9.31
C ASN A 95 -14.22 -3.87 10.10
N LYS A 96 -15.55 -3.86 10.27
CA LYS A 96 -16.28 -4.91 11.00
C LYS A 96 -16.61 -6.12 10.14
N ASN A 97 -16.87 -5.93 8.84
CA ASN A 97 -17.50 -6.95 7.99
C ASN A 97 -16.59 -7.46 6.87
N ALA A 98 -15.46 -6.81 6.59
CA ALA A 98 -14.48 -7.21 5.59
C ALA A 98 -13.13 -7.52 6.24
N ALA A 99 -12.33 -8.36 5.58
CA ALA A 99 -10.95 -8.55 5.97
C ALA A 99 -10.13 -7.30 5.67
N ALA A 100 -9.19 -6.97 6.56
CA ALA A 100 -8.26 -5.86 6.34
C ALA A 100 -7.45 -6.08 5.04
N PRO A 101 -7.10 -5.00 4.31
CA PRO A 101 -6.23 -5.10 3.14
C PRO A 101 -4.90 -5.80 3.48
N THR A 102 -4.49 -6.75 2.65
CA THR A 102 -3.23 -7.50 2.82
C THR A 102 -2.10 -6.95 1.96
N PHE A 103 -2.30 -5.77 1.37
CA PHE A 103 -1.35 -5.12 0.48
C PHE A 103 -0.88 -3.79 1.09
N TYR A 104 0.29 -3.34 0.67
CA TYR A 104 0.95 -2.17 1.20
C TYR A 104 1.63 -1.37 0.09
N THR A 105 1.92 -0.11 0.37
CA THR A 105 2.88 0.68 -0.41
C THR A 105 4.19 0.77 0.36
N VAL A 106 5.30 0.96 -0.34
CA VAL A 106 6.60 1.23 0.31
C VAL A 106 6.88 2.72 0.30
N GLN A 107 7.28 3.25 1.44
CA GLN A 107 7.69 4.64 1.61
C GLN A 107 9.09 4.72 2.22
N ASN A 108 9.67 5.93 2.21
CA ASN A 108 10.97 6.21 2.83
C ASN A 108 12.11 5.31 2.32
N VAL A 109 12.06 4.95 1.02
CA VAL A 109 13.04 4.06 0.40
C VAL A 109 14.43 4.70 0.42
N ARG A 110 15.42 3.92 0.86
CA ARG A 110 16.84 4.27 0.82
C ARG A 110 17.68 3.08 0.37
N GLU A 111 18.79 3.37 -0.29
CA GLU A 111 19.80 2.36 -0.61
C GLU A 111 20.64 2.05 0.64
N ILE A 112 20.89 0.76 0.85
CA ILE A 112 21.82 0.25 1.84
C ILE A 112 22.87 -0.61 1.15
N GLN A 113 24.09 -0.58 1.68
CA GLN A 113 25.21 -1.38 1.20
C GLN A 113 25.43 -2.53 2.16
N VAL A 114 25.35 -3.76 1.67
CA VAL A 114 25.47 -4.99 2.46
C VAL A 114 26.70 -5.75 2.03
N VAL A 115 27.56 -6.09 2.98
CA VAL A 115 28.72 -6.94 2.74
C VAL A 115 28.30 -8.41 2.79
N VAL A 116 28.55 -9.15 1.72
CA VAL A 116 28.28 -10.58 1.65
C VAL A 116 29.23 -11.32 2.57
N GLN A 117 28.67 -11.93 3.62
CA GLN A 117 29.43 -12.74 4.56
C GLN A 117 29.08 -14.21 4.38
N LYS A 118 30.06 -15.07 4.63
CA LYS A 118 29.83 -16.50 4.73
C LYS A 118 28.95 -16.73 5.97
N MET A 119 27.78 -17.38 5.82
CA MET A 119 27.02 -17.83 7.00
C MET A 119 27.97 -18.68 7.85
N GLY A 120 28.16 -18.27 9.11
CA GLY A 120 29.10 -18.91 10.01
C GLY A 120 28.72 -20.38 10.20
N ASP A 121 29.71 -21.27 10.01
CA ASP A 121 29.68 -22.60 10.58
C ASP A 121 29.33 -22.44 12.06
N THR A 122 28.11 -22.81 12.45
CA THR A 122 27.71 -22.80 13.86
C THR A 122 28.56 -23.88 14.53
N GLN A 123 29.52 -23.47 15.37
CA GLN A 123 30.25 -24.37 16.26
C GLN A 123 29.31 -25.04 17.26
#